data_AF-A0A452YDF1-F1
#
_entry.id   AF-A0A452YDF1-F1
#
_cell.length_a   1.000
_cell.length_b   1.000
_cell.length_c   1.000
_cell.angle_alpha   90.00
_cell.angle_beta   90.00
_cell.angle_gamma   90.00
#
_symmetry.space_group_name_H-M   'P 1'
#
loop_
_entity.id
_entity.type
_entity.pdbx_description
1 polymer ?
#
loop_
_entity_poly.entity_id
_entity_poly.type
_entity_poly.pdbx_seq_one_letter_code
_entity_poly.pdbx_strand_id
1 'polypeptide(L)'
;MSRAEQEGAKFTAVDLQPSMDFFRRNNLQTEFFSIGSNQYVVTSIHEHWFSARCVNTTQPGGEGVIIMQIGAYLLVSMYDGSVGSASRAMVAVDQFAWHFNRKTH
;
A
#
# COMPACT_ATOMS: atom_id res chain seq x y z
N MET A 1 12.64 -14.16 -7.36
CA MET A 1 11.96 -13.46 -6.25
C MET A 1 10.69 -14.21 -5.92
N SER A 2 10.61 -14.88 -4.77
CA SER A 2 9.37 -15.48 -4.28
C SER A 2 8.47 -14.37 -3.73
N ARG A 3 7.19 -14.36 -4.09
CA ARG A 3 6.21 -13.40 -3.58
C ARG A 3 5.42 -14.04 -2.44
N ALA A 4 5.19 -13.30 -1.38
CA ALA A 4 4.29 -13.68 -0.29
C ALA A 4 3.05 -12.78 -0.37
N GLU A 5 2.06 -13.21 -1.16
CA GLU A 5 0.79 -12.49 -1.34
C GLU A 5 -0.30 -13.21 -0.52
N GLN A 6 -1.25 -12.45 0.04
CA GLN A 6 -2.42 -13.05 0.67
C GLN A 6 -3.21 -13.85 -0.38
N GLU A 7 -3.78 -14.98 0.01
CA GLU A 7 -4.61 -15.80 -0.88
C GLU A 7 -5.74 -14.93 -1.49
N GLY A 8 -5.82 -14.92 -2.83
CA GLY A 8 -6.75 -14.08 -3.60
C GLY A 8 -6.20 -12.72 -4.01
N ALA A 9 -5.15 -12.21 -3.37
CA ALA A 9 -4.39 -11.08 -3.88
C ALA A 9 -3.50 -11.56 -5.03
N LYS A 10 -3.63 -10.94 -6.21
CA LYS A 10 -2.76 -11.19 -7.36
C LYS A 10 -2.23 -9.86 -7.86
N PHE A 11 -1.01 -9.53 -7.48
CA PHE A 11 -0.36 -8.31 -7.95
C PHE A 11 0.53 -8.63 -9.14
N THR A 12 0.47 -7.84 -10.20
CA THR A 12 1.47 -7.89 -11.27
C THR A 12 2.61 -6.93 -10.96
N ALA A 13 3.76 -7.10 -11.62
CA ALA A 13 4.87 -6.15 -11.46
C ALA A 13 4.48 -4.74 -11.97
N VAL A 14 3.52 -4.66 -12.89
CA VAL A 14 2.99 -3.39 -13.43
C VAL A 14 2.17 -2.65 -12.39
N ASP A 15 1.35 -3.38 -11.60
CA ASP A 15 0.53 -2.79 -10.54
C ASP A 15 1.37 -2.07 -9.48
N LEU A 16 2.58 -2.57 -9.21
CA LEU A 16 3.46 -2.02 -8.17
C LEU A 16 4.48 -1.02 -8.71
N GLN A 17 4.63 -0.87 -10.03
CA GLN A 17 5.59 0.08 -10.61
C GLN A 17 5.39 1.52 -10.13
N PRO A 18 4.17 2.08 -10.13
CA PRO A 18 3.94 3.45 -9.63
C PRO A 18 4.38 3.61 -8.18
N SER A 19 4.17 2.57 -7.36
CA SER A 19 4.63 2.55 -5.97
C SER A 19 6.15 2.50 -5.84
N MET A 20 6.88 1.85 -6.75
CA MET A 20 8.34 1.90 -6.73
C MET A 20 8.88 3.25 -7.22
N ASP A 21 8.23 3.83 -8.24
CA ASP A 21 8.59 5.17 -8.74
C ASP A 21 8.38 6.25 -7.68
N PHE A 22 7.39 6.09 -6.80
CA PHE A 22 7.24 6.91 -5.59
C PHE A 22 8.51 6.98 -4.75
N PHE A 23 8.97 5.82 -4.28
CA PHE A 23 10.12 5.74 -3.38
C PHE A 23 11.41 6.19 -4.07
N ARG A 24 11.46 6.08 -5.41
CA ARG A 24 12.62 6.52 -6.21
C ARG A 24 12.62 8.01 -6.56
N ARG A 25 11.45 8.63 -6.75
CA ARG A 25 11.32 10.00 -7.32
C ARG A 25 10.61 10.99 -6.42
N ASN A 26 10.07 10.56 -5.27
CA ASN A 26 9.38 11.37 -4.27
C ASN A 26 8.14 12.16 -4.76
N ASN A 27 7.50 11.77 -5.88
CA ASN A 27 6.57 12.66 -6.60
C ASN A 27 5.15 12.10 -6.85
N LEU A 28 4.58 11.31 -5.94
CA LEU A 28 3.20 10.76 -6.13
C LEU A 28 2.05 11.68 -5.67
N GLN A 29 2.29 12.92 -5.25
CA GLN A 29 1.24 13.75 -4.58
C GLN A 29 -0.05 13.95 -5.40
N THR A 30 -0.05 13.66 -6.70
CA THR A 30 -1.23 13.80 -7.58
C THR A 30 -1.51 12.58 -8.47
N GLU A 31 -0.80 11.47 -8.29
CA GLU A 31 -0.89 10.34 -9.22
C GLU A 31 -1.91 9.29 -8.80
N PHE A 32 -2.78 8.94 -9.74
CA PHE A 32 -3.57 7.73 -9.65
C PHE A 32 -2.70 6.54 -10.03
N PHE A 33 -2.91 5.40 -9.38
CA PHE A 33 -2.29 4.15 -9.77
C PHE A 33 -3.32 3.03 -9.72
N SER A 34 -3.03 1.93 -10.40
CA SER A 34 -3.91 0.77 -10.45
C SER A 34 -3.29 -0.39 -9.70
N ILE A 35 -4.14 -1.09 -8.97
CA ILE A 35 -3.84 -2.41 -8.41
C ILE A 35 -4.94 -3.34 -8.94
N GLY A 36 -4.58 -4.18 -9.92
CA GLY A 36 -5.56 -4.99 -10.63
C GLY A 36 -6.56 -4.10 -11.38
N SER A 37 -7.86 -4.34 -11.20
CA SER A 37 -8.93 -3.52 -11.80
C SER A 37 -9.23 -2.22 -11.04
N ASN A 38 -8.68 -2.07 -9.84
CA ASN A 38 -9.04 -0.99 -8.94
C ASN A 38 -8.06 0.18 -9.11
N GLN A 39 -8.59 1.39 -9.20
CA GLN A 39 -7.82 2.62 -9.33
C GLN A 39 -7.80 3.32 -7.98
N TYR A 40 -6.62 3.75 -7.56
CA TYR A 40 -6.37 4.37 -6.27
C TYR A 40 -5.84 5.78 -6.47
N VAL A 41 -6.28 6.71 -5.62
CA VAL A 41 -5.73 8.07 -5.51
C VAL A 41 -4.97 8.20 -4.21
N VAL A 42 -3.74 8.71 -4.28
CA VAL A 42 -2.92 8.95 -3.09
C VAL A 42 -3.57 10.05 -2.24
N THR A 43 -3.71 9.80 -0.94
CA THR A 43 -4.37 10.70 0.00
C THR A 43 -3.43 11.25 1.06
N SER A 44 -2.34 10.55 1.38
CA SER A 44 -1.33 11.04 2.33
C SER A 44 0.02 10.43 2.01
N ILE A 45 1.07 11.24 2.12
CA ILE A 45 2.44 10.84 1.84
C ILE A 45 3.31 11.14 3.05
N HIS A 46 4.08 10.15 3.47
CA HIS A 46 5.07 10.24 4.53
C HIS A 46 6.41 9.66 4.02
N GLU A 47 7.47 9.82 4.82
CA GLU A 47 8.86 9.55 4.40
C GLU A 47 9.08 8.13 3.84
N HIS A 48 8.42 7.12 4.42
CA HIS A 48 8.60 5.71 4.04
C HIS A 48 7.29 4.99 3.73
N TRP A 49 6.17 5.71 3.71
CA TRP A 49 4.87 5.13 3.39
C TRP A 49 3.90 6.16 2.83
N PHE A 50 2.89 5.69 2.12
CA PHE A 50 1.77 6.51 1.70
C PHE A 50 0.46 5.73 1.80
N SER A 51 -0.65 6.45 1.90
CA SER A 51 -1.99 5.89 1.83
C SER A 51 -2.69 6.33 0.55
N ALA A 52 -3.55 5.46 0.05
CA ALA A 52 -4.38 5.74 -1.10
C ALA A 52 -5.79 5.17 -0.94
N ARG A 53 -6.78 5.82 -1.55
CA ARG A 53 -8.19 5.42 -1.53
C ARG A 53 -8.61 4.94 -2.90
N CYS A 54 -9.36 3.84 -2.95
CA CYS A 54 -9.93 3.38 -4.21
C CYS A 54 -11.03 4.33 -4.67
N VAL A 55 -11.00 4.70 -5.95
CA VAL A 55 -11.97 5.64 -6.54
C VAL A 55 -13.09 4.95 -7.30
N ASN A 56 -12.89 3.69 -7.70
CA ASN A 56 -13.86 2.89 -8.46
C ASN A 56 -14.40 1.69 -7.67
N THR A 57 -14.23 1.67 -6.34
CA THR A 57 -14.80 0.62 -5.48
C THR A 57 -16.31 0.70 -5.43
N THR A 58 -16.96 -0.47 -5.38
CA THR A 58 -18.40 -0.59 -5.15
C THR A 58 -18.74 -0.75 -3.67
N GLN A 59 -17.74 -0.80 -2.77
CA GLN A 59 -17.98 -0.93 -1.33
C GLN A 59 -18.51 0.38 -0.72
N PRO A 60 -19.65 0.37 0.00
CA PRO A 60 -20.22 1.58 0.61
C PRO A 60 -19.29 2.27 1.63
N GLY A 61 -18.47 1.49 2.34
CA GLY A 61 -17.47 2.04 3.28
C GLY A 61 -16.21 2.59 2.59
N GLY A 62 -16.09 2.36 1.28
CA GLY A 62 -14.88 2.49 0.51
C GLY A 62 -13.82 1.45 0.89
N GLU A 63 -12.69 1.50 0.20
CA GLU A 63 -11.52 0.69 0.48
C GLU A 63 -10.27 1.55 0.25
N GLY A 64 -9.14 1.10 0.76
CA GLY A 64 -7.87 1.77 0.54
C GLY A 64 -6.69 0.84 0.73
N VAL A 65 -5.51 1.43 0.53
CA VAL A 65 -4.24 0.73 0.64
C VAL A 65 -3.23 1.61 1.35
N ILE A 66 -2.39 0.98 2.15
CA ILE A 66 -1.18 1.56 2.73
C ILE A 66 0.00 0.84 2.08
N ILE A 67 0.94 1.62 1.56
CA ILE A 67 2.13 1.11 0.91
C ILE A 67 3.34 1.64 1.66
N MET A 68 4.19 0.76 2.16
CA MET A 68 5.38 1.07 2.93
C MET A 68 6.62 0.39 2.32
N GLN A 69 7.73 1.12 2.23
CA GLN A 69 9.01 0.51 1.88
C GLN A 69 9.74 0.07 3.15
N ILE A 70 10.22 -1.18 3.15
CA ILE A 70 10.98 -1.76 4.26
C ILE A 70 12.22 -2.44 3.66
N GLY A 71 13.36 -1.74 3.68
CA GLY A 71 14.59 -2.19 3.01
C GLY A 71 14.35 -2.41 1.51
N ALA A 72 14.56 -3.65 1.05
CA ALA A 72 14.35 -4.07 -0.35
C ALA A 72 12.90 -4.54 -0.64
N TYR A 73 11.99 -4.43 0.33
CA TYR A 73 10.62 -4.95 0.24
C TYR A 73 9.60 -3.81 0.19
N LEU A 74 8.50 -4.08 -0.49
CA LEU A 74 7.30 -3.24 -0.50
C LEU A 74 6.22 -3.98 0.28
N LEU A 75 5.76 -3.40 1.38
CA LEU A 75 4.62 -3.89 2.14
C LEU A 75 3.35 -3.18 1.65
N VAL A 76 2.39 -3.96 1.17
CA VAL A 76 1.11 -3.48 0.66
C VAL A 76 0.01 -4.02 1.57
N SER A 77 -0.69 -3.12 2.25
CA SER A 77 -1.79 -3.46 3.16
C SER A 77 -3.09 -2.86 2.68
N MET A 78 -4.00 -3.70 2.21
CA MET A 78 -5.35 -3.30 1.81
C MET A 78 -6.29 -3.29 3.02
N TYR A 79 -7.29 -2.40 3.01
CA TYR A 79 -8.30 -2.33 4.06
C TYR A 79 -9.67 -1.91 3.51
N ASP A 80 -10.72 -2.43 4.13
CA ASP A 80 -12.10 -2.04 3.86
C ASP A 80 -12.56 -0.99 4.87
N GLY A 81 -13.26 0.03 4.39
CA GLY A 81 -13.93 1.04 5.19
C GLY A 81 -13.24 2.42 5.21
N SER A 82 -13.62 3.20 6.22
CA SER A 82 -13.30 4.62 6.34
C SER A 82 -11.92 4.87 6.99
N VAL A 83 -11.69 6.09 7.47
CA VAL A 83 -10.47 6.50 8.18
C VAL A 83 -10.14 5.60 9.36
N GLY A 84 -11.14 5.11 10.12
CA GLY A 84 -10.88 4.23 11.26
C GLY A 84 -10.25 2.89 10.87
N SER A 85 -10.62 2.34 9.71
CA SER A 85 -9.97 1.15 9.16
C SER A 85 -8.56 1.46 8.64
N ALA A 86 -8.36 2.62 8.02
CA ALA A 86 -7.05 3.08 7.58
C ALA A 86 -6.07 3.17 8.77
N SER A 87 -6.48 3.77 9.88
CA SER A 87 -5.63 3.88 11.08
C SER A 87 -5.24 2.52 11.64
N ARG A 88 -6.18 1.56 11.68
CA ARG A 88 -5.88 0.19 12.15
C ARG A 88 -4.93 -0.54 11.20
N ALA A 89 -5.12 -0.39 9.90
CA ALA A 89 -4.20 -0.93 8.90
C ALA A 89 -2.80 -0.34 9.08
N MET A 90 -2.69 0.96 9.35
CA MET A 90 -1.39 1.61 9.57
C MET A 90 -0.67 1.05 10.80
N VAL A 91 -1.40 0.87 11.91
CA VAL A 91 -0.83 0.26 13.13
C VAL A 91 -0.34 -1.16 12.85
N ALA A 92 -1.09 -1.95 12.10
CA ALA A 92 -0.68 -3.31 11.74
C ALA A 92 0.56 -3.32 10.83
N VAL A 93 0.61 -2.42 9.84
CA VAL A 93 1.76 -2.22 8.94
C VAL A 93 3.02 -1.85 9.72
N ASP A 94 2.92 -0.89 10.64
CA ASP A 94 4.04 -0.43 11.47
C ASP A 94 4.56 -1.55 12.39
N GLN A 95 3.65 -2.27 13.05
CA GLN A 95 4.00 -3.44 13.86
C GLN A 95 4.69 -4.51 13.02
N PHE A 96 4.19 -4.81 11.82
CA PHE A 96 4.83 -5.77 10.93
C PHE A 96 6.24 -5.32 10.56
N ALA A 97 6.41 -4.07 10.16
CA ALA A 97 7.70 -3.50 9.77
C ALA A 97 8.73 -3.59 10.91
N TRP A 98 8.31 -3.27 12.13
CA TRP A 98 9.13 -3.40 13.33
C TRP A 98 9.62 -4.84 13.55
N HIS A 99 8.72 -5.81 13.47
CA HIS A 99 9.09 -7.22 13.67
C HIS A 99 9.93 -7.78 12.52
N PHE A 100 9.68 -7.33 11.29
CA PHE A 100 10.43 -7.73 10.12
C PHE A 100 11.89 -7.27 10.20
N ASN A 101 12.12 -5.98 10.48
CA ASN A 101 13.47 -5.40 10.58
C ASN A 101 14.32 -6.05 11.69
N ARG A 102 13.69 -6.51 12.78
CA ARG A 102 14.41 -7.21 13.87
C ARG A 102 14.84 -8.64 13.53
N LYS A 103 14.24 -9.25 12.50
CA LYS A 103 14.54 -10.64 12.09
C LYS A 103 15.49 -10.71 10.90
N THR A 104 15.66 -9.61 10.18
CA THR A 104 16.52 -9.50 8.98
C THR A 104 17.87 -8.84 9.25
N HIS A 105 18.08 -8.34 10.48
CA HIS A 105 19.38 -7.94 11.05
C HIS A 105 19.92 -9.03 11.97
#